data_AF-A0A365T5I4-F1
#
_entry.id   AF-A0A365T5I4-F1
#
_cell.length_a   1.000
_cell.length_b   1.000
_cell.length_c   1.000
_cell.angle_alpha   90.00
_cell.angle_beta   90.00
_cell.angle_gamma   90.00
#
_symmetry.space_group_name_H-M   'P 1'
#
loop_
_entity.id
_entity.type
_entity.pdbx_description
1 polymer ?
#
loop_
_entity_poly.entity_id
_entity_poly.type
_entity_poly.pdbx_seq_one_letter_code
_entity_poly.pdbx_strand_id
1 'polypeptide(L)'
;QLMVTLGILISYFVNYAFADAGAWRLMLGTGMIPAVVLAVGMVKMPESPRWLYEHGRKDDARSVLERTREGDVDDELAEIEQTVTKQSGTSLRDLLQPWLRPALVVGLGLAVFQQITGINAVLYYAPTILESTGFGSATSILATVGIGVINVLMTVVAIALIDRVGRRLLLLV
;
A
#
# COMPACT_ATOMS: atom_id res chain seq x y z
N GLN A 1 -1.68 -2.38 2.81
CA GLN A 1 -1.75 -1.87 4.20
C GLN A 1 -0.77 -2.59 5.11
N LEU A 2 -0.80 -3.93 5.22
CA LEU A 2 0.13 -4.67 6.11
C LEU A 2 1.62 -4.39 5.84
N MET A 3 2.06 -4.33 4.58
CA MET A 3 3.44 -3.97 4.26
C MET A 3 3.80 -2.52 4.63
N VAL A 4 2.82 -1.61 4.58
CA VAL A 4 3.01 -0.20 4.97
C VAL A 4 3.17 -0.10 6.49
N THR A 5 2.28 -0.74 7.26
CA THR A 5 2.36 -0.71 8.73
C THR A 5 3.59 -1.43 9.25
N LEU A 6 4.00 -2.53 8.61
CA LEU A 6 5.26 -3.20 8.91
C LEU A 6 6.47 -2.31 8.63
N GLY A 7 6.48 -1.60 7.50
CA GLY A 7 7.54 -0.63 7.18
C GLY A 7 7.65 0.49 8.19
N ILE A 8 6.52 1.04 8.65
CA ILE A 8 6.47 2.07 9.71
C ILE A 8 7.04 1.51 11.02
N LEU A 9 6.66 0.29 11.41
CA LEU A 9 7.15 -0.35 12.63
C LEU A 9 8.67 -0.55 12.59
N ILE A 10 9.21 -1.07 11.48
CA ILE A 10 10.65 -1.24 11.28
C ILE A 10 11.36 0.11 11.37
N SER A 11 10.80 1.16 10.77
CA SER A 11 11.34 2.53 10.86
C SER A 11 11.42 3.02 12.30
N TYR A 12 10.42 2.76 13.14
CA TYR A 12 10.47 3.12 14.56
C TYR A 12 11.55 2.37 15.33
N PHE A 13 11.77 1.08 15.05
CA PHE A 13 12.87 0.33 15.66
C PHE A 13 14.25 0.87 15.26
N VAL A 14 14.43 1.21 13.98
CA VAL A 14 15.67 1.83 13.50
C VAL A 14 15.89 3.17 14.19
N ASN A 15 14.86 4.03 14.25
CA ASN A 15 14.97 5.33 14.89
C ASN A 15 15.34 5.20 16.37
N TYR A 16 14.76 4.24 17.09
CA TYR A 16 15.12 3.96 18.48
C TYR A 16 16.59 3.52 18.62
N ALA A 17 17.06 2.60 17.76
CA ALA A 17 18.43 2.09 17.83
C ALA A 17 19.50 3.16 17.55
N PHE A 18 19.18 4.18 16.73
CA PHE A 18 20.10 5.26 16.39
C PHE A 18 19.87 6.56 17.18
N ALA A 19 18.88 6.60 18.08
CA ALA A 19 18.49 7.80 18.83
C ALA A 19 19.63 8.34 19.69
N ASP A 20 20.31 7.47 20.44
CA ASP A 20 21.39 7.84 21.36
C ASP A 20 22.63 8.39 20.63
N ALA A 21 22.83 8.01 19.36
CA ALA A 21 23.96 8.43 18.55
C ALA A 21 23.71 9.74 17.78
N GLY A 22 22.48 10.29 17.81
CA GLY A 22 22.10 11.48 17.02
C GLY A 22 22.26 11.29 15.50
N ALA A 23 22.35 10.05 15.02
CA ALA A 23 22.77 9.71 13.67
C ALA A 23 21.59 9.75 12.67
N TRP A 24 20.91 10.90 12.56
CA TRP A 24 19.74 11.08 11.69
C TRP A 24 19.97 10.69 10.22
N ARG A 25 21.22 10.85 9.74
CA ARG A 25 21.62 10.42 8.38
C ARG A 25 21.53 8.91 8.21
N LEU A 26 21.90 8.14 9.24
CA LEU A 26 21.80 6.68 9.23
C LEU A 26 20.34 6.23 9.37
N MET A 27 19.54 6.92 10.19
CA MET A 27 18.09 6.68 10.30
C MET A 27 17.41 6.73 8.93
N LEU A 28 17.63 7.81 8.17
CA LEU A 28 17.11 7.93 6.80
C LEU A 28 17.80 6.98 5.82
N GLY A 29 19.12 6.78 5.97
CA GLY A 29 19.93 5.93 5.11
C GLY A 29 19.51 4.46 5.12
N THR A 30 18.99 3.94 6.24
CA THR A 30 18.46 2.57 6.30
C THR A 30 17.32 2.31 5.33
N GLY A 31 16.56 3.34 4.93
CA GLY A 31 15.51 3.23 3.91
C GLY A 31 16.05 2.81 2.54
N MET A 32 17.35 2.97 2.30
CA MET A 32 18.01 2.48 1.08
C MET A 32 18.06 0.96 1.00
N ILE A 33 18.07 0.25 2.14
CA ILE A 33 18.14 -1.21 2.18
C ILE A 33 16.92 -1.84 1.47
N PRO A 34 15.66 -1.57 1.87
CA PRO A 34 14.51 -2.12 1.16
C PRO A 34 14.40 -1.60 -0.29
N ALA A 35 14.85 -0.37 -0.57
CA ALA A 35 14.85 0.18 -1.93
C ALA A 35 15.80 -0.60 -2.87
N VAL A 36 17.00 -0.94 -2.42
CA VAL A 36 17.96 -1.76 -3.19
C VAL A 36 17.45 -3.18 -3.36
N VAL A 37 16.87 -3.78 -2.30
CA VAL A 37 16.25 -5.11 -2.39
C VAL A 37 15.14 -5.12 -3.43
N LEU A 38 14.27 -4.10 -3.45
CA LEU A 38 13.23 -3.95 -4.45
C LEU A 38 13.81 -3.77 -5.86
N ALA A 39 14.83 -2.92 -6.02
CA ALA A 39 15.46 -2.67 -7.32
C ALA A 39 16.09 -3.93 -7.90
N VAL A 40 16.83 -4.70 -7.09
CA VAL A 40 17.41 -5.98 -7.51
C VAL A 40 16.31 -7.01 -7.82
N GLY A 41 15.23 -7.02 -7.04
CA GLY A 41 14.07 -7.88 -7.29
C GLY A 41 13.40 -7.58 -8.63
N MET A 42 13.24 -6.30 -8.98
CA MET A 42 12.62 -5.89 -10.24
C MET A 42 13.41 -6.33 -11.47
N VAL A 43 14.75 -6.45 -11.39
CA VAL A 43 15.57 -6.95 -12.52
C VAL A 43 15.17 -8.37 -12.93
N LYS A 44 14.61 -9.17 -12.02
CA LYS A 44 14.17 -10.55 -12.30
C LYS A 44 12.67 -10.66 -12.59
N MET A 45 11.90 -9.60 -12.41
CA MET A 45 10.45 -9.64 -12.53
C MET A 45 10.05 -9.47 -14.01
N PRO A 46 9.26 -10.39 -14.58
CA PRO A 46 8.79 -10.23 -15.96
C PRO A 46 7.87 -9.01 -16.08
N GLU A 47 7.85 -8.37 -17.24
CA GLU A 47 6.89 -7.30 -17.50
C GLU A 47 5.45 -7.82 -17.46
N SER A 48 4.49 -6.91 -17.19
CA SER A 48 3.07 -7.28 -17.18
C SER A 48 2.64 -7.82 -18.56
N PRO A 49 1.93 -8.97 -18.64
CA PRO A 49 1.41 -9.51 -19.90
C PRO A 49 0.58 -8.50 -20.68
N ARG A 50 -0.21 -7.68 -19.97
CA ARG A 50 -1.03 -6.63 -20.57
C ARG A 50 -0.17 -5.54 -21.24
N TRP A 51 0.90 -5.11 -20.57
CA TRP A 51 1.82 -4.12 -21.14
C TRP A 51 2.53 -4.67 -22.38
N LEU A 52 3.00 -5.92 -22.32
CA LEU A 52 3.62 -6.61 -23.46
C LEU A 52 2.66 -6.68 -24.65
N TYR A 53 1.40 -7.01 -24.40
CA TYR A 53 0.35 -7.02 -25.42
C TYR A 53 0.10 -5.63 -26.03
N GLU A 54 -0.04 -4.59 -25.21
CA GLU A 54 -0.23 -3.20 -25.65
C GLU A 54 0.93 -2.69 -26.53
N HIS A 55 2.14 -3.24 -26.36
CA HIS A 55 3.33 -2.90 -27.14
C HIS A 55 3.59 -3.86 -28.32
N GLY A 56 2.60 -4.68 -28.69
CA GLY A 56 2.67 -5.59 -29.84
C GLY A 56 3.52 -6.85 -29.62
N ARG A 57 3.98 -7.12 -28.40
CA ARG A 57 4.78 -8.31 -28.04
C ARG A 57 3.87 -9.45 -27.55
N LYS A 58 2.99 -9.95 -28.43
CA LYS A 58 1.95 -10.95 -28.08
C LYS A 58 2.55 -12.28 -27.62
N ASP A 59 3.62 -12.75 -28.25
CA ASP A 59 4.28 -14.02 -27.89
C ASP A 59 4.94 -13.95 -26.50
N ASP A 60 5.57 -12.82 -26.17
CA ASP A 60 6.15 -12.60 -24.84
C ASP A 60 5.05 -12.51 -23.77
N ALA A 61 3.93 -11.85 -24.08
CA ALA A 61 2.78 -11.80 -23.18
C ALA A 61 2.23 -13.20 -22.86
N ARG A 62 2.13 -14.07 -23.88
CA ARG A 62 1.75 -15.49 -23.72
C ARG A 62 2.74 -16.23 -22.83
N SER A 63 4.05 -16.10 -23.09
CA SER A 63 5.08 -16.76 -22.29
C SER A 63 5.06 -16.32 -20.82
N VAL A 64 4.80 -15.05 -20.52
CA VAL A 64 4.69 -14.57 -19.14
C VAL A 64 3.42 -15.12 -18.46
N LEU A 65 2.28 -15.21 -19.17
CA LEU A 65 1.05 -15.81 -18.65
C LEU A 65 1.24 -17.29 -18.32
N GLU A 66 1.85 -18.05 -19.23
CA GLU A 66 2.18 -19.48 -19.02
C GLU A 66 3.06 -19.72 -17.79
N ARG A 67 3.91 -18.75 -17.43
CA ARG A 67 4.80 -18.85 -16.25
C ARG A 67 4.16 -18.39 -14.95
N THR A 68 3.14 -17.54 -15.02
CA THR A 68 2.60 -16.84 -13.84
C THR A 68 1.24 -17.39 -13.39
N ARG A 69 0.49 -18.04 -14.29
CA ARG A 69 -0.84 -18.55 -14.00
C ARG A 69 -1.00 -20.01 -14.40
N GLU A 70 -1.75 -20.72 -13.59
CA GLU A 70 -2.25 -22.07 -13.91
C GLU A 70 -3.65 -21.90 -14.54
N GLY A 71 -3.80 -22.24 -15.82
CA GLY A 71 -5.08 -22.09 -16.52
C GLY A 71 -4.95 -22.04 -18.05
N ASP A 72 -6.08 -21.77 -18.72
CA ASP A 72 -6.11 -21.56 -20.17
C ASP A 72 -5.58 -20.16 -20.51
N VAL A 73 -4.34 -20.14 -21.01
CA VAL A 73 -3.65 -18.90 -21.38
C VAL A 73 -4.30 -18.23 -22.59
N ASP A 74 -4.90 -19.00 -23.49
CA ASP A 74 -5.50 -18.47 -24.71
C ASP A 74 -6.78 -17.66 -24.41
N ASP A 75 -7.59 -18.14 -23.45
CA ASP A 75 -8.77 -17.41 -22.97
C ASP A 75 -8.39 -16.08 -22.28
N GLU A 76 -7.38 -16.09 -21.42
CA GLU A 76 -6.94 -14.88 -20.71
C GLU A 76 -6.28 -13.88 -21.67
N LEU A 77 -5.51 -14.36 -22.65
CA LEU A 77 -4.93 -13.52 -23.68
C LEU A 77 -6.02 -12.87 -24.55
N ALA A 78 -7.11 -13.60 -24.85
CA ALA A 78 -8.27 -13.05 -25.55
C ALA A 78 -9.01 -11.98 -24.73
N GLU A 79 -9.12 -12.15 -23.41
CA GLU A 79 -9.69 -11.13 -22.51
C GLU A 79 -8.82 -9.85 -22.48
N ILE A 80 -7.50 -10.00 -22.43
CA ILE A 80 -6.54 -8.89 -22.51
C ILE A 80 -6.70 -8.17 -23.85
N GLU A 81 -6.75 -8.90 -24.96
CA GLU A 81 -6.94 -8.35 -26.30
C GLU A 81 -8.22 -7.52 -26.42
N GLN A 82 -9.35 -8.05 -25.93
CA GLN A 82 -10.62 -7.32 -25.91
C GLN A 82 -10.56 -6.06 -25.05
N THR A 83 -9.89 -6.13 -23.89
CA THR A 83 -9.80 -5.01 -22.97
C THR A 83 -8.91 -3.90 -23.52
N VAL A 84 -7.75 -4.25 -24.08
CA VAL A 84 -6.80 -3.31 -24.68
C VAL A 84 -7.43 -2.60 -25.87
N THR A 85 -8.13 -3.34 -26.74
CA THR A 85 -8.80 -2.77 -27.93
C THR A 85 -9.95 -1.83 -27.53
N LYS A 86 -10.64 -2.09 -26.42
CA LYS A 86 -11.72 -1.23 -25.90
C LYS A 86 -11.21 -0.02 -25.12
N GLN A 87 -9.99 -0.08 -24.56
CA GLN A 87 -9.43 0.95 -23.68
C GLN A 87 -8.45 1.90 -24.36
N SER A 88 -8.23 1.78 -25.67
CA SER A 88 -7.40 2.71 -26.43
C SER A 88 -8.01 4.11 -26.42
N GLY A 89 -7.48 5.01 -25.57
CA GLY A 89 -7.82 6.43 -25.53
C GLY A 89 -8.64 6.91 -24.32
N THR A 90 -8.53 6.28 -23.15
CA THR A 90 -9.20 6.77 -21.95
C THR A 90 -8.64 8.15 -21.53
N SER A 91 -9.50 9.16 -21.50
CA SER A 91 -9.18 10.52 -21.03
C SER A 91 -9.54 10.67 -19.55
N LEU A 92 -8.87 11.58 -18.83
CA LEU A 92 -9.29 11.97 -17.47
C LEU A 92 -10.75 12.47 -17.44
N ARG A 93 -11.29 12.92 -18.57
CA ARG A 93 -12.70 13.32 -18.72
C ARG A 93 -13.67 12.14 -18.66
N ASP A 94 -13.22 10.93 -18.98
CA ASP A 94 -14.04 9.72 -18.91
C ASP A 94 -14.39 9.34 -17.47
N LEU A 95 -13.61 9.82 -16.50
CA LEU A 95 -13.90 9.67 -15.08
C LEU A 95 -15.15 10.44 -14.64
N LEU A 96 -15.55 11.49 -15.39
CA LEU A 96 -16.73 12.30 -15.08
C LEU A 96 -18.01 11.77 -15.73
N GLN A 97 -17.94 10.63 -16.43
CA GLN A 97 -19.10 10.04 -17.07
C GLN A 97 -20.15 9.56 -16.05
N PRO A 98 -21.46 9.70 -16.34
CA PRO A 98 -22.54 9.47 -15.37
C PRO A 98 -22.51 8.09 -14.72
N TRP A 99 -22.07 7.05 -15.42
CA TRP A 99 -21.97 5.70 -14.87
C TRP A 99 -20.85 5.56 -13.84
N LEU A 100 -19.79 6.38 -13.93
CA LEU A 100 -18.61 6.29 -13.06
C LEU A 100 -18.70 7.26 -11.88
N ARG A 101 -19.59 8.25 -11.94
CA ARG A 101 -19.80 9.23 -10.86
C ARG A 101 -20.09 8.60 -9.50
N PRO A 102 -20.97 7.58 -9.35
CA PRO A 102 -21.20 6.96 -8.04
C PRO A 102 -19.93 6.32 -7.48
N ALA A 103 -19.16 5.62 -8.32
CA ALA A 103 -17.89 5.01 -7.92
C ALA A 103 -16.84 6.06 -7.55
N LEU A 104 -16.76 7.16 -8.32
CA LEU A 104 -15.86 8.27 -8.07
C LEU A 104 -16.19 8.99 -6.75
N VAL A 105 -17.47 9.26 -6.48
CA VAL A 105 -17.94 9.90 -5.24
C VAL A 105 -17.65 9.00 -4.04
N VAL A 106 -17.90 7.70 -4.13
CA VAL A 106 -17.57 6.76 -3.05
C VAL A 106 -16.07 6.67 -2.84
N GLY A 107 -15.27 6.54 -3.91
CA GLY A 107 -13.82 6.45 -3.81
C GLY A 107 -13.19 7.72 -3.21
N LEU A 108 -13.61 8.90 -3.69
CA LEU A 108 -13.14 10.18 -3.17
C LEU A 108 -13.64 10.42 -1.74
N GLY A 109 -14.92 10.16 -1.47
CA GLY A 109 -15.50 10.29 -0.14
C GLY A 109 -14.76 9.41 0.88
N LEU A 110 -14.48 8.16 0.52
CA LEU A 110 -13.74 7.22 1.35
C LEU A 110 -12.29 7.67 1.59
N ALA A 111 -11.60 8.19 0.57
CA ALA A 111 -10.26 8.76 0.73
C ALA A 111 -10.26 10.00 1.65
N VAL A 112 -11.26 10.87 1.50
CA VAL A 112 -11.43 12.05 2.36
C VAL A 112 -11.73 11.64 3.80
N PHE A 113 -12.67 10.73 4.04
CA PHE A 113 -12.97 10.22 5.38
C PHE A 113 -11.75 9.55 6.01
N GLN A 114 -11.01 8.75 5.24
CA GLN A 114 -9.77 8.14 5.72
C GLN A 114 -8.78 9.20 6.22
N GLN A 115 -8.64 10.33 5.54
CA GLN A 115 -7.72 11.40 5.97
C GLN A 115 -8.28 12.25 7.12
N ILE A 116 -9.60 12.54 7.13
CA ILE A 116 -10.28 13.33 8.16
C ILE A 116 -10.27 12.62 9.52
N THR A 117 -10.26 11.28 9.56
CA THR A 117 -10.08 10.53 10.81
C THR A 117 -8.81 10.94 11.57
N GLY A 118 -7.86 11.60 10.90
CA GLY A 118 -6.70 12.19 11.54
C GLY A 118 -5.69 11.15 11.99
N ILE A 119 -5.71 9.93 11.44
CA ILE A 119 -4.79 8.85 11.82
C ILE A 119 -3.32 9.29 11.78
N ASN A 120 -2.93 10.10 10.80
CA ASN A 120 -1.58 10.67 10.71
C ASN A 120 -1.29 11.65 11.84
N ALA A 121 -2.26 12.49 12.22
CA ALA A 121 -2.11 13.41 13.35
C ALA A 121 -1.96 12.63 14.66
N VAL A 122 -2.73 11.55 14.86
CA VAL A 122 -2.56 10.65 16.01
C VAL A 122 -1.17 10.04 16.01
N LEU A 123 -0.71 9.49 14.88
CA LEU A 123 0.62 8.87 14.77
C LEU A 123 1.77 9.86 15.05
N TYR A 124 1.67 11.11 14.59
CA TYR A 124 2.73 12.11 14.77
C TYR A 124 2.70 12.80 16.13
N TYR A 125 1.53 13.10 16.67
CA TYR A 125 1.40 13.91 17.88
C TYR A 125 1.15 13.10 19.15
N ALA A 126 0.73 11.84 19.07
CA ALA A 126 0.52 11.03 20.28
C ALA A 126 1.79 10.91 21.15
N PRO A 127 3.00 10.71 20.61
CA PRO A 127 4.23 10.69 21.42
C PRO A 127 4.49 12.04 22.12
N THR A 128 4.33 13.14 21.38
CA THR A 128 4.50 14.51 21.90
C THR A 128 3.49 14.86 22.99
N ILE A 129 2.23 14.42 22.84
CA ILE A 129 1.18 14.61 23.85
C ILE A 129 1.51 13.81 25.12
N LEU A 130 1.97 12.56 24.98
CA LEU A 130 2.37 11.73 26.11
C LEU A 130 3.60 12.28 26.85
N GLU A 131 4.57 12.84 26.13
CA GLU A 131 5.71 13.55 26.72
C GLU A 131 5.26 14.79 27.50
N SER A 132 4.34 15.58 26.92
CA SER A 132 3.81 16.80 27.57
C SER A 132 2.98 16.53 28.83
N THR A 133 2.46 15.32 29.01
CA THR A 133 1.69 14.92 30.19
C THR A 133 2.57 14.39 31.34
N GLY A 134 3.91 14.40 31.19
CA GLY A 134 4.87 14.13 32.26
C GLY A 134 5.52 12.75 32.23
N PHE A 135 5.28 11.96 31.17
CA PHE A 135 6.03 10.73 30.93
C PHE A 135 7.38 11.09 30.27
N GLY A 136 8.50 10.82 30.94
CA GLY A 136 9.84 11.17 30.45
C GLY A 136 10.17 10.64 29.05
N SER A 137 11.20 11.21 28.42
CA SER A 137 11.61 10.95 27.02
C SER A 137 11.74 9.46 26.65
N ALA A 138 12.24 8.63 27.57
CA ALA A 138 12.35 7.18 27.37
C ALA A 138 10.98 6.48 27.24
N THR A 139 9.96 6.98 27.95
CA THR A 139 8.59 6.46 27.91
C THR A 139 7.86 6.88 26.63
N SER A 140 8.19 8.05 26.07
CA SER A 140 7.64 8.55 24.81
C SER A 140 8.05 7.69 23.60
N ILE A 141 9.30 7.22 23.58
CA ILE A 141 9.75 6.30 22.52
C ILE A 141 9.07 4.92 22.66
N LEU A 142 8.96 4.39 23.89
CA LEU A 142 8.22 3.15 24.15
C LEU A 142 6.74 3.26 23.76
N ALA A 143 6.11 4.42 23.99
CA ALA A 143 4.73 4.67 23.56
C ALA A 143 4.60 4.68 22.02
N THR A 144 5.57 5.25 21.31
CA THR A 144 5.58 5.26 19.83
C THR A 144 5.66 3.84 19.27
N VAL A 145 6.50 2.99 19.86
CA VAL A 145 6.58 1.56 19.52
C VAL A 145 5.25 0.86 19.83
N GLY A 146 4.64 1.14 20.98
CA GLY A 146 3.33 0.61 21.37
C GLY A 146 2.21 0.97 20.38
N ILE A 147 2.16 2.22 19.91
CA ILE A 147 1.21 2.65 18.86
C ILE A 147 1.45 1.87 17.57
N GLY A 148 2.72 1.69 17.17
CA GLY A 148 3.07 0.89 16.00
C GLY A 148 2.60 -0.57 16.12
N VAL A 149 2.81 -1.20 17.27
CA VAL A 149 2.36 -2.57 17.55
C VAL A 149 0.83 -2.68 17.50
N ILE A 150 0.10 -1.77 18.16
CA ILE A 150 -1.37 -1.74 18.12
C ILE A 150 -1.87 -1.57 16.69
N ASN A 151 -1.25 -0.69 15.90
CA ASN A 151 -1.62 -0.48 14.50
C ASN A 151 -1.45 -1.75 13.65
N VAL A 152 -0.33 -2.47 13.81
CA VAL A 152 -0.10 -3.75 13.12
C VAL A 152 -1.12 -4.80 13.55
N LEU A 153 -1.37 -4.96 14.86
CA LEU A 153 -2.35 -5.91 15.37
C LEU A 153 -3.76 -5.61 14.85
N MET A 154 -4.19 -4.35 14.91
CA MET A 154 -5.49 -3.92 14.39
C MET A 154 -5.58 -4.13 12.87
N THR A 155 -4.49 -3.92 12.13
CA THR A 155 -4.44 -4.21 10.69
C THR A 155 -4.64 -5.70 10.40
N VAL A 156 -4.00 -6.59 11.17
CA VAL A 156 -4.17 -8.05 11.03
C VAL A 156 -5.60 -8.46 11.35
N VAL A 157 -6.17 -7.95 12.45
CA VAL A 157 -7.56 -8.21 12.81
C VAL A 157 -8.52 -7.71 11.73
N ALA A 158 -8.29 -6.50 11.19
CA ALA A 158 -9.12 -5.94 10.12
C ALA A 158 -9.07 -6.79 8.84
N ILE A 159 -7.89 -7.31 8.45
CA ILE A 159 -7.76 -8.22 7.31
C ILE A 159 -8.49 -9.54 7.60
N ALA A 160 -8.35 -10.12 8.79
CA ALA A 160 -9.07 -11.35 9.13
C ALA A 160 -10.60 -11.16 9.16
N LEU A 161 -11.08 -9.98 9.57
CA LEU A 161 -12.51 -9.65 9.59
C LEU A 161 -13.06 -9.34 8.20
N ILE A 162 -12.28 -8.69 7.31
CA ILE A 162 -12.78 -8.26 5.99
C ILE A 162 -13.19 -9.45 5.12
N ASP A 163 -12.46 -10.55 5.25
CA ASP A 163 -12.73 -11.78 4.51
C ASP A 163 -13.98 -12.51 5.03
N ARG A 164 -14.38 -12.28 6.30
CA ARG A 164 -15.57 -12.90 6.91
C ARG A 164 -16.84 -12.06 6.83
N VAL A 165 -16.73 -10.75 6.99
CA VAL A 165 -17.89 -9.85 7.17
C VAL A 165 -18.28 -9.14 5.87
N GLY A 166 -17.37 -9.11 4.89
CA GLY A 166 -17.59 -8.47 3.59
C GLY A 166 -17.32 -6.96 3.61
N ARG A 167 -16.78 -6.48 2.48
CA ARG A 167 -16.21 -5.12 2.29
C ARG A 167 -17.19 -3.97 2.58
N ARG A 168 -18.51 -4.23 2.51
CA ARG A 168 -19.56 -3.20 2.63
C ARG A 168 -19.98 -2.93 4.07
N LEU A 169 -19.89 -3.91 4.97
CA LEU A 169 -20.28 -3.75 6.37
C LEU A 169 -19.20 -3.01 7.17
N LEU A 170 -17.91 -3.26 6.87
CA LEU A 170 -16.75 -2.60 7.49
C LEU A 170 -16.59 -1.11 7.14
N LEU A 171 -17.32 -0.61 6.14
CA LEU A 171 -17.38 0.82 5.80
C LEU A 171 -18.52 1.55 6.51
N LEU A 172 -19.44 0.82 7.14
CA LEU A 172 -20.63 1.36 7.80
C LEU A 172 -20.55 1.30 9.34
N VAL A 173 -19.61 0.53 9.89
CA VAL A 173 -19.35 0.38 11.33
C VAL A 173 -18.02 1.01 11.65
#